data_AF-A0A7X8RJY3-F1
#
_entry.id   AF-A0A7X8RJY3-F1
#
_cell.length_a   1.000
_cell.length_b   1.000
_cell.length_c   1.000
_cell.angle_alpha   90.00
_cell.angle_beta   90.00
_cell.angle_gamma   90.00
#
_symmetry.space_group_name_H-M   'P 1'
#
loop_
_entity.id
_entity.type
_entity.pdbx_description
1 polymer ?
#
loop_
_entity_poly.entity_id
_entity_poly.type
_entity_poly.pdbx_seq_one_letter_code
_entity_poly.pdbx_strand_id
1 'polypeptide(L)'
;MTFFLVGMIVLHVLIVVTIYKILYSKRKLFSDRFGMVMAMSCSGILSLVMAMLLHFLLPIQLSFILFLSSVVGGTIGLLLGALVNFQSLLSGFTHGVVGSIMGTMLSAVIQDPSLCSLPPSYTMSLEQSIVTFSLFVTSLVVLTISLVYYSLRV
;
A
#
# COMPACT_ATOMS: atom_id res chain seq x y z
N MET A 1 19.20 7.98 -3.68
CA MET A 1 17.75 7.71 -3.77
C MET A 1 17.41 6.21 -3.86
N THR A 2 18.02 5.44 -4.76
CA THR A 2 17.71 4.00 -4.96
C THR A 2 17.92 3.13 -3.71
N PHE A 3 19.04 3.26 -3.00
CA PHE A 3 19.29 2.53 -1.74
C PHE A 3 18.24 2.82 -0.65
N PHE A 4 17.77 4.07 -0.57
CA PHE A 4 16.71 4.46 0.36
C PHE A 4 15.38 3.79 -0.02
N LEU A 5 15.00 3.83 -1.29
CA LEU A 5 13.77 3.18 -1.79
C LEU A 5 13.79 1.66 -1.57
N VAL A 6 14.91 1.00 -1.84
CA VAL A 6 15.07 -0.44 -1.59
C VAL A 6 14.95 -0.75 -0.10
N GLY A 7 15.58 0.04 0.77
CA GLY A 7 15.42 -0.10 2.22
C GLY A 7 13.96 0.05 2.66
N MET A 8 13.24 1.02 2.11
CA MET A 8 11.82 1.23 2.40
C MET A 8 10.94 0.07 1.91
N ILE A 9 11.22 -0.50 0.74
CA ILE A 9 10.50 -1.69 0.25
C ILE A 9 10.72 -2.87 1.20
N VAL A 10 11.96 -3.13 1.61
CA VAL A 10 12.26 -4.23 2.54
C VAL A 10 11.52 -4.04 3.87
N LEU A 11 11.48 -2.82 4.41
CA LEU A 11 10.71 -2.51 5.61
C LEU A 11 9.21 -2.77 5.42
N HIS A 12 8.62 -2.34 4.31
CA HIS A 12 7.20 -2.58 4.03
C HIS A 12 6.87 -4.05 3.84
N VAL A 13 7.74 -4.82 3.17
CA VAL A 13 7.59 -6.27 3.05
C VAL A 13 7.64 -6.93 4.42
N LEU A 14 8.56 -6.51 5.30
CA LEU A 14 8.64 -7.03 6.67
C LEU A 14 7.37 -6.71 7.46
N ILE A 15 6.83 -5.49 7.31
CA ILE A 15 5.55 -5.07 7.89
C ILE A 15 4.38 -5.94 7.39
N VAL A 16 4.29 -6.20 6.08
CA VAL A 16 3.26 -7.08 5.51
C VAL A 16 3.35 -8.48 6.14
N VAL A 17 4.56 -9.03 6.27
CA VAL A 17 4.78 -10.36 6.85
C VAL A 17 4.43 -10.40 8.33
N THR A 18 4.76 -9.38 9.11
CA THR A 18 4.43 -9.34 10.55
C THR A 18 2.92 -9.23 10.76
N ILE A 19 2.23 -8.34 10.03
CA ILE A 19 0.77 -8.23 10.05
C ILE A 19 0.12 -9.56 9.67
N TYR A 20 0.57 -10.17 8.57
CA TYR A 20 0.05 -11.46 8.12
C TYR A 20 0.15 -12.53 9.22
N LYS A 21 1.30 -12.63 9.90
CA LYS A 21 1.49 -13.57 11.02
C LYS A 21 0.57 -13.26 12.20
N ILE A 22 0.42 -12.00 12.58
CA ILE A 22 -0.46 -11.58 13.68
C ILE A 22 -1.91 -11.93 13.37
N LEU A 23 -2.39 -11.59 12.17
CA LEU A 23 -3.75 -11.91 11.73
C LEU A 23 -3.97 -13.43 11.64
N TYR A 24 -3.00 -14.19 11.13
CA TYR A 24 -3.08 -15.65 11.08
C TYR A 24 -3.24 -16.27 12.47
N SER A 25 -2.47 -15.80 13.45
CA SER A 25 -2.56 -16.28 14.83
C SER A 25 -3.90 -15.96 15.50
N LYS A 26 -4.55 -14.85 15.10
CA LYS A 26 -5.79 -14.35 15.72
C LYS A 26 -7.05 -14.65 14.89
N ARG A 27 -6.94 -15.47 13.83
CA ARG A 27 -8.02 -15.75 12.87
C ARG A 27 -9.34 -16.23 13.48
N LYS A 28 -9.30 -16.89 14.64
CA LYS A 28 -10.49 -17.47 15.31
C LYS A 28 -11.32 -16.44 16.09
N LEU A 29 -10.82 -15.21 16.28
CA LEU A 29 -11.50 -14.14 17.03
C LEU A 29 -12.39 -13.26 16.14
N PHE A 30 -12.35 -13.44 14.82
CA PHE A 30 -13.04 -12.55 13.90
C PHE A 30 -14.52 -12.89 13.76
N SER A 31 -15.38 -11.91 14.06
CA SER A 31 -16.73 -11.86 13.51
C SER A 31 -16.67 -11.38 12.05
N ASP A 32 -17.55 -11.89 11.20
CA ASP A 32 -17.52 -11.71 9.73
C ASP A 32 -17.33 -10.25 9.28
N ARG A 33 -17.99 -9.30 9.95
CA ARG A 33 -17.91 -7.86 9.60
C ARG A 33 -16.57 -7.23 9.98
N PHE A 34 -16.00 -7.60 11.12
CA PHE A 34 -14.72 -7.05 11.58
C PHE A 34 -13.57 -7.51 10.69
N GLY A 35 -13.57 -8.80 10.33
CA GLY A 35 -12.55 -9.34 9.43
C GLY A 35 -12.58 -8.69 8.03
N MET A 36 -13.76 -8.32 7.53
CA MET A 36 -13.89 -7.60 6.26
C MET A 36 -13.26 -6.20 6.33
N VAL A 37 -13.56 -5.41 7.36
CA VAL A 37 -13.03 -4.04 7.51
C VAL A 37 -11.51 -4.05 7.73
N MET A 38 -10.99 -5.01 8.48
CA MET A 38 -9.53 -5.16 8.65
C MET A 38 -8.84 -5.56 7.35
N ALA A 39 -9.38 -6.52 6.60
CA ALA A 39 -8.80 -6.90 5.32
C ALA A 39 -8.81 -5.74 4.32
N MET A 40 -9.93 -5.00 4.25
CA MET A 40 -10.09 -3.80 3.41
C MET A 40 -9.04 -2.72 3.73
N SER A 41 -8.88 -2.38 5.01
CA SER A 41 -7.97 -1.32 5.44
C SER A 41 -6.51 -1.72 5.30
N CYS A 42 -6.13 -2.94 5.74
CA CYS A 42 -4.77 -3.43 5.57
C CYS A 42 -4.39 -3.59 4.10
N SER A 43 -5.26 -4.20 3.28
CA SER A 43 -4.93 -4.44 1.87
C SER A 43 -4.75 -3.12 1.10
N GLY A 44 -5.65 -2.15 1.28
CA GLY A 44 -5.61 -0.90 0.53
C GLY A 44 -4.37 -0.05 0.84
N ILE A 45 -4.00 0.07 2.12
CA ILE A 45 -2.85 0.89 2.51
C ILE A 45 -1.53 0.20 2.18
N LEU A 46 -1.40 -1.11 2.43
CA LEU A 46 -0.17 -1.85 2.09
C LEU A 46 0.05 -1.91 0.58
N SER A 47 -1.01 -2.11 -0.21
CA SER A 47 -0.92 -2.16 -1.67
C SER A 47 -0.62 -0.79 -2.28
N LEU A 48 -1.10 0.30 -1.66
CA LEU A 48 -0.78 1.67 -2.05
C LEU A 48 0.71 1.96 -1.90
N VAL A 49 1.32 1.62 -0.76
CA VAL A 49 2.74 1.94 -0.54
C VAL A 49 3.64 1.09 -1.42
N MET A 50 3.32 -0.19 -1.57
CA MET A 50 4.08 -1.08 -2.43
C MET A 50 4.06 -0.61 -3.89
N ALA A 51 2.89 -0.20 -4.39
CA ALA A 51 2.76 0.32 -5.75
C ALA A 51 3.53 1.64 -5.97
N MET A 52 3.48 2.54 -4.99
CA MET A 52 4.18 3.81 -5.03
C MET A 52 5.70 3.62 -5.07
N LEU A 53 6.24 2.76 -4.18
CA LEU A 53 7.68 2.45 -4.14
C LEU A 53 8.15 1.71 -5.40
N LEU A 54 7.32 0.82 -5.94
CA LEU A 54 7.60 0.10 -7.19
C LEU A 54 7.77 1.07 -8.37
N HIS A 55 6.88 2.05 -8.48
CA HIS A 55 6.92 3.06 -9.56
C HIS A 55 8.13 4.01 -9.44
N PHE A 56 8.58 4.31 -8.22
CA PHE A 56 9.82 5.09 -8.03
C PHE A 56 11.09 4.29 -8.38
N LEU A 57 11.04 2.96 -8.31
CA LEU A 57 12.20 2.12 -8.58
C LEU A 57 12.34 1.74 -10.05
N LEU A 58 11.22 1.57 -10.77
CA LEU A 58 11.18 1.11 -12.16
C LEU A 58 10.73 2.25 -13.10
N PRO A 59 11.64 2.87 -13.88
CA PRO A 59 11.30 3.88 -14.88
C PRO A 59 10.78 3.21 -16.16
N ILE A 60 9.64 2.52 -16.07
CA ILE A 60 8.98 1.85 -17.21
C ILE A 60 7.73 2.66 -17.62
N GLN A 61 7.22 2.41 -18.83
CA GLN A 61 5.92 2.94 -19.26
C GLN A 61 4.83 2.73 -18.21
N LEU A 62 4.07 3.78 -17.93
CA LEU A 62 3.03 3.85 -16.89
C LEU A 62 2.01 2.71 -17.02
N SER A 63 1.60 2.34 -18.23
CA SER A 63 0.67 1.24 -18.49
C SER A 63 1.18 -0.11 -17.97
N PHE A 64 2.48 -0.38 -18.12
CA PHE A 64 3.07 -1.64 -17.68
C PHE A 64 3.24 -1.67 -16.16
N ILE A 65 3.64 -0.55 -15.55
CA ILE A 65 3.75 -0.43 -14.09
C ILE A 65 2.38 -0.57 -13.44
N LEU A 66 1.33 0.01 -14.03
CA LEU A 66 -0.03 -0.09 -13.52
C LEU A 66 -0.55 -1.52 -13.55
N PHE A 67 -0.24 -2.28 -14.60
CA PHE A 67 -0.56 -3.71 -14.65
C PHE A 67 0.21 -4.49 -13.58
N LEU A 68 1.52 -4.28 -13.48
CA LEU A 68 2.37 -4.97 -12.51
C LEU A 68 1.97 -4.65 -11.06
N SER A 69 1.73 -3.37 -10.76
CA SER A 69 1.32 -2.93 -9.43
C SER A 69 -0.05 -3.47 -9.05
N SER A 70 -0.99 -3.55 -10.00
CA SER A 70 -2.32 -4.12 -9.78
C SER A 70 -2.24 -5.62 -9.43
N VAL A 71 -1.39 -6.38 -10.13
CA VAL A 71 -1.14 -7.79 -9.80
C VAL A 71 -0.52 -7.92 -8.41
N VAL A 72 0.52 -7.14 -8.10
CA VAL A 72 1.18 -7.19 -6.79
C VAL A 72 0.20 -6.79 -5.67
N GLY A 73 -0.53 -5.69 -5.82
CA GLY A 73 -1.52 -5.23 -4.85
C GLY A 73 -2.70 -6.18 -4.66
N GLY A 74 -3.19 -6.74 -5.77
CA GLY A 74 -4.24 -7.75 -5.76
C GLY A 74 -3.80 -9.01 -5.01
N THR A 75 -2.58 -9.48 -5.22
CA THR A 75 -2.05 -10.66 -4.49
C THR A 75 -1.90 -10.39 -2.99
N ILE A 76 -1.42 -9.19 -2.60
CA ILE A 76 -1.34 -8.78 -1.18
C ILE A 76 -2.75 -8.75 -0.56
N GLY A 77 -3.72 -8.17 -1.26
CA GLY A 77 -5.11 -8.12 -0.80
C GLY A 77 -5.78 -9.49 -0.72
N LEU A 78 -5.47 -10.39 -1.66
CA LEU A 78 -5.98 -11.76 -1.67
C LEU A 78 -5.39 -12.58 -0.51
N LEU A 79 -4.09 -12.47 -0.25
CA LEU A 79 -3.43 -13.13 0.88
C LEU A 79 -4.01 -12.67 2.23
N LEU A 80 -4.24 -11.36 2.39
CA LEU A 80 -4.79 -10.81 3.62
C LEU A 80 -6.29 -11.13 3.79
N GLY A 81 -7.06 -11.08 2.70
CA GLY A 81 -8.50 -11.36 2.75
C GLY A 81 -8.84 -12.85 2.90
N ALA A 82 -7.99 -13.75 2.40
CA ALA A 82 -8.17 -15.20 2.52
C ALA A 82 -8.10 -15.73 3.97
N LEU A 83 -7.59 -14.94 4.91
CA LEU A 83 -7.44 -15.31 6.32
C LEU A 83 -8.77 -15.40 7.08
N VAL A 84 -9.83 -14.78 6.58
CA VAL A 84 -11.11 -14.64 7.31
C VAL A 84 -12.23 -15.42 6.62
N ASN A 85 -12.74 -14.91 5.49
CA ASN A 85 -13.94 -15.43 4.80
C ASN A 85 -13.92 -15.06 3.31
N PHE A 86 -14.75 -15.71 2.50
CA PHE A 86 -14.91 -15.38 1.07
C PHE A 86 -15.29 -13.91 0.80
N GLN A 87 -16.16 -13.32 1.62
CA GLN A 87 -16.53 -11.91 1.49
C GLN A 87 -15.35 -10.98 1.81
N SER A 88 -14.52 -11.35 2.77
CA SER A 88 -13.28 -10.62 3.12
C SER A 88 -12.22 -10.77 2.02
N LEU A 89 -12.14 -11.95 1.38
CA LEU A 89 -11.24 -12.19 0.24
C LEU A 89 -11.58 -11.27 -0.93
N LEU A 90 -12.87 -11.21 -1.33
CA LEU A 90 -13.30 -10.34 -2.42
C LEU A 90 -13.05 -8.86 -2.10
N SER A 91 -13.40 -8.44 -0.88
CA SER A 91 -13.16 -7.06 -0.42
C SER A 91 -11.67 -6.73 -0.34
N GLY A 92 -10.84 -7.67 0.13
CA GLY A 92 -9.40 -7.50 0.22
C GLY A 92 -8.76 -7.33 -1.15
N PHE A 93 -9.17 -8.15 -2.12
CA PHE A 93 -8.70 -8.05 -3.51
C PHE A 93 -9.09 -6.74 -4.17
N THR A 94 -10.37 -6.33 -4.11
CA THR A 94 -10.83 -5.10 -4.75
C THR A 94 -10.13 -3.87 -4.17
N HIS A 95 -10.02 -3.78 -2.85
CA HIS A 95 -9.31 -2.68 -2.21
C HIS A 95 -7.79 -2.74 -2.40
N GLY A 96 -7.21 -3.94 -2.52
CA GLY A 96 -5.81 -4.12 -2.88
C GLY A 96 -5.51 -3.55 -4.27
N VAL A 97 -6.33 -3.90 -5.27
CA VAL A 97 -6.21 -3.38 -6.64
C VAL A 97 -6.42 -1.87 -6.69
N VAL A 98 -7.49 -1.37 -6.06
CA VAL A 98 -7.77 0.08 -6.01
C VAL A 98 -6.62 0.83 -5.32
N GLY A 99 -6.13 0.32 -4.20
CA GLY A 99 -5.01 0.91 -3.47
C GLY A 99 -3.74 0.98 -4.33
N SER A 100 -3.45 -0.06 -5.13
CA SER A 100 -2.30 -0.04 -6.04
C SER A 100 -2.45 0.92 -7.21
N ILE A 101 -3.64 1.01 -7.81
CA ILE A 101 -3.91 2.01 -8.86
C ILE A 101 -3.71 3.42 -8.29
N MET A 102 -4.29 3.70 -7.12
CA MET A 102 -4.12 4.99 -6.44
C MET A 102 -2.66 5.27 -6.10
N GLY A 103 -1.92 4.29 -5.60
CA GLY A 103 -0.49 4.40 -5.31
C GLY A 103 0.34 4.74 -6.55
N THR A 104 0.08 4.07 -7.69
CA THR A 104 0.78 4.36 -8.94
C THR A 104 0.48 5.74 -9.51
N MET A 105 -0.78 6.18 -9.44
CA MET A 105 -1.16 7.51 -9.93
C MET A 105 -0.55 8.60 -9.06
N LEU A 106 -0.53 8.41 -7.74
CA LEU A 106 0.10 9.35 -6.82
C LEU A 106 1.61 9.46 -7.08
N SER A 107 2.30 8.34 -7.34
CA SER A 107 3.72 8.38 -7.71
C SER A 107 3.98 9.01 -9.08
N ALA A 108 3.08 8.84 -10.06
CA ALA A 108 3.22 9.44 -11.38
C ALA A 108 3.12 10.97 -11.33
N VAL A 109 2.20 11.50 -10.52
CA VAL A 109 2.06 12.96 -10.30
C VAL A 109 3.29 13.55 -9.60
N ILE A 110 3.94 12.78 -8.72
CA ILE A 110 5.17 13.23 -8.05
C ILE A 110 6.35 13.33 -9.02
N GLN A 111 6.42 12.44 -10.01
CA GLN A 111 7.46 12.48 -11.05
C GLN A 111 7.19 13.60 -12.06
N ASP A 112 5.94 13.69 -12.55
CA ASP A 112 5.51 14.66 -13.57
C ASP A 112 4.30 15.47 -13.10
N PRO A 113 4.51 16.59 -12.38
CA PRO A 113 3.42 17.43 -11.88
C PRO A 113 2.60 18.11 -12.98
N SER A 114 3.11 18.15 -14.21
CA SER A 114 2.39 18.65 -15.39
C SER A 114 1.13 17.85 -15.71
N LEU A 115 1.03 16.59 -15.27
CA LEU A 115 -0.17 15.76 -15.41
C LEU A 115 -1.40 16.39 -14.72
N CYS A 116 -1.18 17.22 -13.70
CA CYS A 116 -2.24 17.94 -12.98
C CYS A 116 -2.29 19.44 -13.33
N SER A 117 -1.66 19.87 -14.41
CA SER A 117 -1.58 21.28 -14.83
C SER A 117 -1.03 22.24 -13.76
N LEU A 118 -0.25 21.72 -12.82
CA LEU A 118 0.35 22.53 -11.77
C LEU A 118 1.61 23.23 -12.31
N PRO A 119 1.84 24.51 -11.97
CA PRO A 119 2.97 25.27 -12.49
C PRO A 119 4.30 24.64 -12.04
N PRO A 120 5.31 24.51 -12.93
CA PRO A 120 6.59 23.87 -12.64
C PRO A 120 7.46 24.64 -11.64
N SER A 121 6.98 25.77 -11.13
CA SER A 121 7.60 26.57 -10.06
C SER A 121 7.45 25.91 -8.69
N TYR A 122 7.89 24.65 -8.58
CA TYR A 122 8.12 24.02 -7.30
C TYR A 122 9.50 24.41 -6.83
N THR A 123 9.58 25.11 -5.70
CA THR A 123 10.84 25.46 -5.04
C THR A 123 11.55 24.26 -4.42
N MET A 124 10.90 23.09 -4.41
CA MET A 124 11.45 21.84 -3.90
C MET A 124 11.97 20.96 -5.05
N SER A 125 13.18 20.44 -4.87
CA SER A 125 13.76 19.43 -5.77
C SER A 125 12.89 18.15 -5.81
N LEU A 126 12.80 17.49 -6.97
CA LEU A 126 12.03 16.24 -7.15
C LEU A 126 12.36 15.18 -6.09
N GLU A 127 13.62 15.08 -5.68
CA GLU A 127 14.07 14.14 -4.65
C GLU A 127 13.43 14.42 -3.29
N GLN A 128 13.27 15.69 -2.90
CA GLN A 128 12.63 16.06 -1.64
C GLN A 128 11.14 15.69 -1.64
N SER A 129 10.45 15.86 -2.78
CA SER A 129 9.05 15.45 -2.92
C SER A 129 8.90 13.93 -2.73
N ILE A 130 9.75 13.13 -3.38
CA ILE A 130 9.74 11.66 -3.24
C ILE A 130 9.95 11.24 -1.78
N VAL A 131 10.94 11.82 -1.09
CA VAL A 131 11.20 11.51 0.31
C VAL A 131 10.02 11.92 1.20
N THR A 132 9.48 13.12 1.04
CA THR A 132 8.39 13.64 1.88
C THR A 132 7.13 12.78 1.76
N PHE A 133 6.75 12.44 0.53
CA PHE A 133 5.58 11.57 0.30
C PHE A 133 5.82 10.14 0.79
N SER A 134 7.04 9.59 0.62
CA SER A 134 7.34 8.24 1.14
C SER A 134 7.25 8.18 2.68
N LEU A 135 7.72 9.21 3.39
CA LEU A 135 7.60 9.32 4.84
C LEU A 135 6.14 9.48 5.28
N PHE A 136 5.39 10.33 4.59
CA PHE A 136 3.96 10.53 4.88
C PHE A 136 3.17 9.21 4.76
N VAL A 137 3.36 8.50 3.65
CA VAL A 137 2.68 7.23 3.39
C VAL A 137 3.10 6.16 4.39
N THR A 138 4.38 6.13 4.81
CA THR A 138 4.86 5.21 5.85
C THR A 138 4.24 5.51 7.22
N SER A 139 4.09 6.78 7.58
CA SER A 139 3.37 7.19 8.80
C SER A 139 1.91 6.70 8.78
N LEU A 140 1.26 6.77 7.62
CA LEU A 140 -0.10 6.30 7.41
C LEU A 140 -0.21 4.77 7.59
N VAL A 141 0.76 4.01 7.08
CA VAL A 141 0.88 2.55 7.33
C VAL A 141 1.01 2.26 8.82
N VAL A 142 1.91 2.94 9.53
CA VAL A 142 2.12 2.71 10.96
C VAL A 142 0.85 3.02 11.76
N LEU A 143 0.17 4.12 11.46
CA LEU A 143 -1.07 4.51 12.13
C LEU A 143 -2.18 3.47 11.91
N THR A 144 -2.35 3.01 10.67
CA THR A 144 -3.40 2.04 10.32
C THR A 144 -3.16 0.69 10.95
N ILE A 145 -1.91 0.21 10.97
CA ILE A 145 -1.54 -1.03 11.67
C ILE A 145 -1.75 -0.89 13.16
N SER A 146 -1.42 0.27 13.75
CA SER A 146 -1.62 0.51 15.17
C SER A 146 -3.11 0.46 15.54
N LEU A 147 -3.98 1.04 14.72
CA LEU A 147 -5.44 0.94 14.89
C LEU A 147 -5.94 -0.49 14.74
N VAL A 148 -5.46 -1.23 13.74
CA VAL A 148 -5.81 -2.64 13.55
C VAL A 148 -5.35 -3.46 14.76
N TYR A 149 -4.13 -3.28 15.22
CA TYR A 149 -3.61 -3.98 16.40
C TYR A 149 -4.39 -3.63 17.68
N TYR A 150 -4.76 -2.36 17.85
CA TYR A 150 -5.62 -1.94 18.95
C TYR A 150 -6.99 -2.63 18.89
N SER A 151 -7.59 -2.75 17.69
CA SER A 151 -8.86 -3.44 17.49
C SER A 151 -8.80 -4.95 17.79
N LEU A 152 -7.63 -5.57 17.66
CA LEU A 152 -7.40 -6.99 17.99
C LEU A 152 -7.26 -7.27 19.49
N ARG A 153 -7.06 -6.23 20.30
CA ARG A 153 -6.87 -6.34 21.75
C ARG A 153 -8.18 -6.34 22.53
N VAL A 154 -9.26 -5.85 21.93
CA VAL A 154 -10.62 -5.83 22.48
C VAL A 154 -11.24 -7.22 22.35
#